data_AF-A0A8T4C9N3-F1
#
_entry.id   AF-A0A8T4C9N3-F1
#
_cell.length_a   1.000
_cell.length_b   1.000
_cell.length_c   1.000
_cell.angle_alpha   90.00
_cell.angle_beta   90.00
_cell.angle_gamma   90.00
#
_symmetry.space_group_name_H-M   'P 1'
#
loop_
_entity.id
_entity.type
_entity.pdbx_description
1 polymer ?
#
loop_
_entity_poly.entity_id
_entity_poly.type
_entity_poly.pdbx_seq_one_letter_code
_entity_poly.pdbx_strand_id
1 'polypeptide(L)'
;MYRLGCKAWLERDGRFVLSEGRAALLRAVGRRQSLREAAAGLGISYRHAWAMLRRTGQAAGEPVIRSERGGKGRGRTVLTEAGERALRAYDSELGRLQRTRGPWLTVDAVIEREGALLLVRRGRPPFEGMHALPGGFVEAGETVEEAVVREVREETGLRTRVAGLLGVYSDPERDPRGHTVSAVFVLEATGGRLRGGDDAAEAAFFDIGKLPPLAFDHDRVVTDYLKTHRA
;
A
#
# COMPACT_ATOMS: atom_id res chain seq x y z
N MET A 1 19.97 -5.20 -15.28
CA MET A 1 18.72 -4.53 -14.85
C MET A 1 17.66 -5.62 -14.66
N TYR A 2 17.22 -5.87 -13.43
CA TYR A 2 16.16 -6.86 -13.14
C TYR A 2 14.79 -6.18 -13.14
N ARG A 3 13.75 -6.88 -13.61
CA ARG A 3 12.36 -6.39 -13.63
C ARG A 3 11.45 -7.45 -13.04
N LEU A 4 10.73 -7.12 -11.97
CA LEU A 4 9.67 -7.96 -11.44
C LEU A 4 8.44 -7.88 -12.36
N GLY A 5 7.94 -9.02 -12.82
CA GLY A 5 6.69 -9.11 -13.57
C GLY A 5 5.62 -9.80 -12.74
N CYS A 6 4.44 -9.18 -12.61
CA CYS A 6 3.28 -9.76 -11.96
C CYS A 6 2.11 -9.84 -12.95
N LYS A 7 1.36 -10.95 -12.94
CA LYS A 7 0.15 -11.13 -13.73
C LYS A 7 -1.01 -11.40 -12.77
N ALA A 8 -2.04 -10.57 -12.82
CA ALA A 8 -3.27 -10.77 -12.07
C ALA A 8 -4.32 -11.50 -12.93
N TRP A 9 -5.19 -12.25 -12.27
CA TRP A 9 -6.33 -12.91 -12.89
C TRP A 9 -7.53 -13.00 -11.96
N LEU A 10 -8.71 -13.10 -12.56
CA LEU A 10 -9.98 -13.33 -11.87
C LEU A 10 -10.31 -14.81 -11.90
N GLU A 11 -10.68 -15.37 -10.74
CA GLU A 11 -11.18 -16.73 -10.59
C GLU A 11 -12.62 -16.76 -10.09
N ARG A 12 -13.33 -17.85 -10.42
CA ARG A 12 -14.63 -18.21 -9.83
C ARG A 12 -14.59 -19.70 -9.51
N ASP A 13 -14.83 -20.06 -8.25
CA ASP A 13 -14.80 -21.45 -7.77
C ASP A 13 -13.50 -22.20 -8.15
N GLY A 14 -12.35 -21.52 -8.01
CA GLY A 14 -11.02 -22.03 -8.36
C GLY A 14 -10.75 -22.14 -9.87
N ARG A 15 -11.62 -21.60 -10.73
CA ARG A 15 -11.46 -21.64 -12.20
C ARG A 15 -11.05 -20.27 -12.73
N PHE A 16 -10.05 -20.25 -13.60
CA PHE A 16 -9.56 -19.06 -14.27
C PHE A 16 -10.58 -18.46 -15.26
N VAL A 17 -11.16 -17.32 -14.90
CA VAL A 17 -12.17 -16.60 -15.68
C VAL A 17 -11.51 -15.59 -16.61
N LEU A 18 -10.86 -14.55 -16.07
CA LEU A 18 -10.24 -13.47 -16.84
C LEU A 18 -8.78 -13.24 -16.47
N SER A 19 -8.02 -12.79 -17.47
CA SER A 19 -6.73 -12.13 -17.32
C SER A 19 -6.73 -10.88 -18.19
N GLU A 20 -5.67 -10.08 -18.11
CA GLU A 20 -5.56 -8.86 -18.89
C GLU A 20 -5.84 -9.07 -20.39
N GLY A 21 -5.30 -10.13 -20.99
CA GLY A 21 -5.54 -10.44 -22.41
C GLY A 21 -7.01 -10.79 -22.71
N ARG A 22 -7.68 -11.55 -21.83
CA ARG A 22 -9.11 -11.91 -22.02
C ARG A 22 -10.01 -10.70 -21.77
N ALA A 23 -9.67 -9.87 -20.78
CA ALA A 23 -10.38 -8.64 -20.47
C ALA A 23 -10.24 -7.63 -21.62
N ALA A 24 -9.03 -7.42 -22.14
CA ALA A 24 -8.79 -6.56 -23.31
C ALA A 24 -9.62 -6.99 -24.52
N LEU A 25 -9.72 -8.31 -24.77
CA LEU A 25 -10.56 -8.85 -25.83
C LEU A 25 -12.05 -8.60 -25.58
N LEU A 26 -12.58 -8.86 -24.39
CA LEU A 26 -13.99 -8.56 -24.05
C LEU A 26 -14.28 -7.06 -24.19
N ARG A 27 -13.41 -6.17 -23.68
CA ARG A 27 -13.57 -4.70 -23.84
C ARG A 27 -13.57 -4.31 -25.33
N ALA A 28 -12.69 -4.91 -26.14
CA ALA A 28 -12.65 -4.67 -27.57
C ALA A 28 -13.91 -5.16 -28.30
N VAL A 29 -14.47 -6.30 -27.90
CA VAL A 29 -15.76 -6.81 -28.40
C VAL A 29 -16.89 -5.85 -28.01
N GLY A 30 -16.96 -5.41 -26.75
CA GLY A 30 -17.99 -4.46 -26.29
C GLY A 30 -18.00 -3.17 -27.11
N ARG A 31 -16.81 -2.61 -27.40
CA ARG A 31 -16.67 -1.38 -28.22
C ARG A 31 -17.00 -1.60 -29.69
N ARG A 32 -16.47 -2.65 -30.31
CA ARG A 32 -16.56 -2.88 -31.76
C ARG A 32 -17.80 -3.65 -32.19
N GLN A 33 -18.46 -4.30 -31.24
CA GLN A 33 -19.58 -5.21 -31.46
C GLN A 33 -19.26 -6.31 -32.49
N SER A 34 -17.98 -6.70 -32.57
CA SER A 34 -17.43 -7.64 -33.54
C SER A 34 -16.21 -8.35 -32.96
N LEU A 35 -16.29 -9.68 -32.84
CA LEU A 35 -15.15 -10.48 -32.37
C LEU A 35 -14.02 -10.55 -33.37
N ARG A 36 -14.32 -10.53 -34.68
CA ARG A 36 -13.31 -10.53 -35.73
C ARG A 36 -12.47 -9.26 -35.69
N GLU A 37 -13.12 -8.11 -35.58
CA GLU A 37 -12.42 -6.82 -35.52
C GLU A 37 -11.71 -6.63 -34.17
N ALA A 38 -12.30 -7.11 -33.06
CA ALA A 38 -11.63 -7.13 -31.77
C ALA A 38 -10.35 -7.99 -31.79
N ALA A 39 -10.41 -9.19 -32.37
CA ALA A 39 -9.27 -10.10 -32.49
C ALA A 39 -8.17 -9.50 -33.39
N ALA A 40 -8.54 -8.98 -34.56
CA ALA A 40 -7.61 -8.32 -35.48
C ALA A 40 -6.91 -7.11 -34.82
N GLY A 41 -7.66 -6.28 -34.09
CA GLY A 41 -7.11 -5.12 -33.38
C GLY A 41 -6.18 -5.47 -32.22
N LEU A 42 -6.16 -6.73 -31.76
CA LEU A 42 -5.25 -7.24 -30.73
C LEU A 42 -4.17 -8.17 -31.29
N GLY A 43 -4.07 -8.31 -32.62
CA GLY A 43 -3.08 -9.17 -33.27
C GLY A 43 -3.26 -10.67 -33.00
N ILE A 44 -4.46 -11.11 -32.61
CA ILE A 44 -4.75 -12.52 -32.34
C ILE A 44 -5.70 -13.11 -33.39
N SER A 45 -5.55 -14.40 -33.70
CA SER A 45 -6.44 -15.06 -34.67
C SER A 45 -7.87 -15.15 -34.14
N TYR A 46 -8.86 -15.05 -35.04
CA TYR A 46 -10.28 -15.19 -34.70
C TYR A 46 -10.57 -16.49 -33.96
N ARG A 47 -9.99 -17.62 -34.42
CA ARG A 47 -10.14 -18.94 -33.78
C ARG A 47 -9.62 -18.92 -32.34
N HIS A 48 -8.47 -18.28 -32.10
CA HIS A 48 -7.90 -18.17 -30.76
C HIS A 48 -8.77 -17.29 -29.86
N ALA A 49 -9.22 -16.13 -30.35
CA ALA A 49 -10.12 -15.23 -29.63
C ALA A 49 -11.43 -15.94 -29.23
N TRP A 50 -12.04 -16.69 -30.16
CA TRP A 50 -13.24 -17.48 -29.88
C TRP A 50 -12.99 -18.53 -28.78
N ALA A 51 -11.89 -19.28 -28.88
CA ALA A 51 -11.53 -20.30 -27.89
C ALA A 51 -11.25 -19.70 -26.50
N MET A 52 -10.64 -18.51 -26.43
CA MET A 52 -10.43 -17.78 -25.18
C MET A 52 -11.76 -17.44 -24.52
N LEU A 53 -12.67 -16.77 -25.23
CA LEU A 53 -13.94 -16.31 -24.66
C LEU A 53 -14.90 -17.46 -24.33
N ARG A 54 -14.86 -18.58 -25.07
CA ARG A 54 -15.61 -19.78 -24.71
C ARG A 54 -15.14 -20.36 -23.38
N ARG A 55 -13.82 -20.43 -23.16
CA ARG A 55 -13.25 -20.87 -21.86
C ARG A 55 -13.58 -19.91 -20.73
N THR A 56 -13.55 -18.61 -20.99
CA THR A 56 -14.02 -17.60 -20.04
C THR A 56 -15.47 -17.88 -19.65
N GLY A 57 -16.36 -18.11 -20.61
CA GLY A 57 -17.77 -18.41 -20.32
C GLY A 57 -17.98 -19.70 -19.54
N GLN A 58 -17.25 -20.77 -19.88
CA GLN A 58 -17.28 -22.02 -19.13
C GLN A 58 -16.82 -21.85 -17.67
N ALA A 59 -15.73 -21.10 -17.45
CA ALA A 59 -15.25 -20.80 -16.10
C ALA A 59 -16.21 -19.86 -15.33
N ALA A 60 -16.85 -18.92 -16.03
CA ALA A 60 -17.84 -18.03 -15.46
C ALA A 60 -19.19 -18.72 -15.19
N GLY A 61 -19.44 -19.91 -15.75
CA GLY A 61 -20.69 -20.67 -15.63
C GLY A 61 -21.73 -20.35 -16.71
N GLU A 62 -21.48 -19.38 -17.58
CA GLU A 62 -22.42 -18.90 -18.61
C GLU A 62 -21.66 -18.15 -19.73
N PRO A 63 -22.19 -18.07 -20.97
CA PRO A 63 -21.50 -17.38 -22.07
C PRO A 63 -21.23 -15.90 -21.77
N VAL A 64 -20.00 -15.43 -21.99
CA VAL A 64 -19.59 -14.02 -21.80
C VAL A 64 -19.79 -13.14 -23.04
N ILE A 65 -20.10 -13.76 -24.18
CA ILE A 65 -20.44 -13.09 -25.43
C ILE A 65 -21.63 -13.78 -26.09
N ARG A 66 -22.38 -13.03 -26.88
CA ARG A 66 -23.43 -13.53 -27.76
C ARG A 66 -23.15 -13.07 -29.18
N SER A 67 -23.23 -13.98 -30.13
CA SER A 67 -23.07 -13.68 -31.57
C SER A 67 -24.39 -13.93 -32.31
N GLU A 68 -24.80 -12.95 -33.09
CA GLU A 68 -25.94 -13.05 -34.00
C GLU A 68 -25.41 -13.25 -35.42
N ARG A 69 -25.84 -14.33 -36.08
CA ARG A 69 -25.51 -14.56 -37.50
C ARG A 69 -26.33 -13.59 -38.34
N GLY A 70 -25.70 -12.52 -38.81
CA GLY A 70 -26.29 -11.66 -39.83
C GLY A 70 -26.43 -12.44 -41.15
N GLY A 71 -27.55 -12.26 -41.84
CA GLY A 71 -27.73 -12.72 -43.22
C GLY A 71 -26.81 -11.98 -44.19
N LYS A 72 -27.34 -11.10 -45.05
CA LYS A 72 -26.53 -10.24 -45.95
C LYS A 72 -25.67 -9.16 -45.22
N GLY A 73 -25.64 -9.16 -43.88
CA GLY A 73 -24.89 -8.19 -43.05
C GLY A 73 -23.75 -8.85 -42.26
N ARG A 74 -22.77 -8.05 -41.80
CA ARG A 74 -21.69 -8.52 -40.92
C ARG A 74 -22.30 -9.00 -39.58
N GLY A 75 -22.00 -10.25 -39.19
CA GLY A 75 -22.47 -10.80 -37.91
C GLY A 75 -22.02 -9.95 -36.71
N ARG A 76 -22.91 -9.75 -35.75
CA ARG A 76 -22.69 -8.90 -34.57
C ARG A 76 -22.31 -9.77 -33.38
N THR A 77 -21.29 -9.37 -32.61
CA THR A 77 -20.93 -10.03 -31.35
C THR A 77 -20.87 -9.01 -30.24
N VAL A 78 -21.69 -9.20 -29.20
CA VAL A 78 -21.77 -8.31 -28.04
C VAL A 78 -21.44 -9.07 -26.77
N LEU A 79 -21.13 -8.32 -25.71
CA LEU A 79 -21.05 -8.88 -24.36
C LEU A 79 -22.44 -9.32 -23.90
N THR A 80 -22.49 -10.43 -23.17
CA THR A 80 -23.66 -10.75 -22.33
C THR A 80 -23.54 -10.02 -20.99
N GLU A 81 -24.61 -10.02 -20.20
CA GLU A 81 -24.52 -9.53 -18.81
C GLU A 81 -23.42 -10.22 -18.00
N ALA A 82 -23.21 -11.51 -18.24
CA ALA A 82 -22.13 -12.27 -17.63
C ALA A 82 -20.74 -11.75 -18.01
N GLY A 83 -20.56 -11.42 -19.30
CA GLY A 83 -19.32 -10.83 -19.80
C GLY A 83 -19.06 -9.46 -19.19
N GLU A 84 -20.10 -8.64 -19.04
CA GLU A 84 -19.99 -7.36 -18.37
C GLU A 84 -19.71 -7.49 -16.87
N ARG A 85 -20.39 -8.40 -16.16
CA ARG A 85 -20.14 -8.70 -14.75
C ARG A 85 -18.71 -9.16 -14.52
N ALA A 86 -18.21 -10.08 -15.34
CA ALA A 86 -16.84 -10.56 -15.26
C ALA A 86 -15.82 -9.43 -15.48
N LEU A 87 -16.05 -8.56 -16.46
CA LEU A 87 -15.21 -7.37 -16.69
C LEU A 87 -15.22 -6.42 -15.50
N ARG A 88 -16.40 -6.06 -14.98
CA ARG A 88 -16.53 -5.18 -13.81
C ARG A 88 -15.83 -5.75 -12.59
N ALA A 89 -15.96 -7.05 -12.34
CA ALA A 89 -15.26 -7.73 -11.24
C ALA A 89 -13.74 -7.68 -11.43
N TYR A 90 -13.25 -8.01 -12.63
CA TYR A 90 -11.82 -7.94 -12.93
C TYR A 90 -11.26 -6.52 -12.75
N ASP A 91 -11.95 -5.50 -13.26
CA ASP A 91 -11.54 -4.10 -13.15
C ASP A 91 -11.57 -3.60 -11.69
N SER A 92 -12.57 -4.01 -10.91
CA SER A 92 -12.68 -3.69 -9.49
C SER A 92 -11.53 -4.28 -8.67
N GLU A 93 -11.26 -5.58 -8.82
CA GLU A 93 -10.19 -6.25 -8.07
C GLU A 93 -8.80 -5.77 -8.51
N LEU A 94 -8.60 -5.56 -9.81
CA LEU A 94 -7.35 -4.96 -10.31
C LEU A 94 -7.15 -3.54 -9.77
N GLY A 95 -8.23 -2.75 -9.71
CA GLY A 95 -8.22 -1.42 -9.11
C GLY A 95 -7.85 -1.45 -7.62
N ARG A 96 -8.34 -2.44 -6.86
CA ARG A 96 -7.93 -2.64 -5.46
C ARG A 96 -6.43 -2.94 -5.34
N LEU A 97 -5.90 -3.85 -6.15
CA LEU A 97 -4.47 -4.18 -6.19
C LEU A 97 -3.59 -3.00 -6.63
N GLN A 98 -4.12 -2.08 -7.44
CA GLN A 98 -3.41 -0.86 -7.80
C GLN A 98 -3.44 0.17 -6.67
N ARG A 99 -4.56 0.28 -5.94
CA ARG A 99 -4.69 1.18 -4.78
C ARG A 99 -3.80 0.77 -3.60
N THR A 100 -3.39 -0.48 -3.50
CA THR A 100 -2.38 -0.91 -2.51
C THR A 100 -0.96 -0.44 -2.84
N ARG A 101 -0.74 0.25 -3.97
CA ARG A 101 0.52 0.95 -4.29
C ARG A 101 0.55 2.40 -3.78
N GLY A 102 -0.20 2.70 -2.73
CA GLY A 102 -0.10 3.97 -2.03
C GLY A 102 1.23 4.08 -1.25
N PRO A 103 1.52 5.26 -0.67
CA PRO A 103 2.64 5.38 0.25
C PRO A 103 2.51 4.39 1.41
N TRP A 104 3.64 3.94 1.94
CA TRP A 104 3.61 3.16 3.17
C TRP A 104 3.23 4.06 4.35
N LEU A 105 2.37 3.55 5.24
CA LEU A 105 1.98 4.24 6.46
C LEU A 105 2.93 3.87 7.58
N THR A 106 3.51 4.88 8.22
CA THR A 106 4.37 4.76 9.39
C THR A 106 3.84 5.63 10.53
N VAL A 107 4.39 5.43 11.72
CA VAL A 107 4.16 6.25 12.90
C VAL A 107 5.48 6.56 13.58
N ASP A 108 5.60 7.75 14.16
CA ASP A 108 6.71 8.12 15.06
C ASP A 108 6.14 8.74 16.34
N ALA A 109 6.88 8.63 17.44
CA ALA A 109 6.49 9.18 18.73
C ALA A 109 7.47 10.23 19.24
N VAL A 110 6.92 11.37 19.65
CA VAL A 110 7.62 12.35 20.50
C VAL A 110 7.25 12.07 21.94
N ILE A 111 8.26 11.70 22.74
CA ILE A 111 8.12 11.49 24.19
C ILE A 111 9.13 12.37 24.88
N GLU A 112 8.62 13.34 25.64
CA GLU A 112 9.43 14.26 26.43
C GLU A 112 9.31 13.94 27.92
N ARG A 113 10.43 13.95 28.63
CA ARG A 113 10.49 13.91 30.10
C ARG A 113 11.54 14.88 30.61
N GLU A 114 11.14 15.79 31.48
CA GLU A 114 12.05 16.72 32.18
C GLU A 114 12.97 17.50 31.21
N GLY A 115 12.46 17.87 30.03
CA GLY A 115 13.24 18.56 29.00
C GLY A 115 14.18 17.69 28.15
N ALA A 116 14.08 16.37 28.27
CA ALA A 116 14.78 15.44 27.40
C ALA A 116 13.80 14.65 26.52
N LEU A 117 14.19 14.40 25.26
CA LEU A 117 13.44 13.58 24.29
C LEU A 117 13.95 12.15 24.26
N LEU A 118 13.02 11.19 24.22
CA LEU A 118 13.36 9.80 23.97
C LEU A 118 13.76 9.61 22.50
N LEU A 119 14.97 9.12 22.28
CA LEU A 119 15.46 8.72 20.97
C LEU A 119 15.91 7.26 20.99
N VAL A 120 15.80 6.61 19.84
CA VAL A 120 16.33 5.27 19.56
C VAL A 120 17.49 5.33 18.58
N ARG A 121 18.39 4.37 18.63
CA ARG A 121 19.50 4.23 17.69
C ARG A 121 19.14 3.21 16.62
N ARG A 122 19.18 3.63 15.36
CA ARG A 122 18.80 2.77 14.22
C ARG A 122 19.82 1.65 14.02
N GLY A 123 19.35 0.40 14.00
CA GLY A 123 20.19 -0.79 13.77
C GLY A 123 20.27 -1.25 12.31
N ARG A 124 19.63 -0.56 11.35
CA ARG A 124 19.59 -0.96 9.93
C ARG A 124 19.60 0.24 8.97
N PRO A 125 20.11 0.09 7.74
CA PRO A 125 19.99 1.10 6.69
C PRO A 125 18.52 1.41 6.34
N PRO A 126 18.21 2.63 5.85
CA PRO A 126 19.09 3.81 5.77
C PRO A 126 19.40 4.38 7.16
N PHE A 127 20.39 5.27 7.26
CA PHE A 127 20.76 5.97 8.51
C PHE A 127 21.15 5.02 9.67
N GLU A 128 21.81 3.91 9.35
CA GLU A 128 22.29 2.97 10.37
C GLU A 128 23.23 3.68 11.35
N GLY A 129 23.04 3.44 12.64
CA GLY A 129 23.80 4.04 13.74
C GLY A 129 23.37 5.46 14.13
N MET A 130 22.49 6.13 13.37
CA MET A 130 21.93 7.44 13.72
C MET A 130 20.79 7.33 14.73
N HIS A 131 20.48 8.45 15.39
CA HIS A 131 19.34 8.54 16.30
C HIS A 131 18.05 8.87 15.55
N ALA A 132 16.92 8.43 16.07
CA ALA A 132 15.60 8.66 15.52
C ALA A 132 14.57 8.76 16.65
N LEU A 133 13.42 9.34 16.36
CA LEU A 133 12.23 9.14 17.18
C LEU A 133 11.85 7.65 17.11
N PRO A 134 11.35 7.05 18.20
CA PRO A 134 10.83 5.69 18.17
C PRO A 134 9.61 5.62 17.25
N GLY A 135 9.54 4.57 16.43
CA GLY A 135 8.54 4.51 15.36
C GLY A 135 8.74 3.36 14.38
N GLY A 136 7.72 3.10 13.57
CA GLY A 136 7.71 1.96 12.66
C GLY A 136 6.53 1.94 11.70
N PHE A 137 6.34 0.80 11.05
CA PHE A 137 5.27 0.63 10.06
C PHE A 137 3.96 0.25 10.76
N VAL A 138 2.85 0.72 10.20
CA VAL A 138 1.51 0.30 10.63
C VAL A 138 1.19 -1.07 10.00
N GLU A 139 0.81 -2.01 10.84
CA GLU A 139 0.41 -3.36 10.43
C GLU A 139 -1.06 -3.41 10.00
N ALA A 140 -1.40 -4.43 9.22
CA ALA A 140 -2.78 -4.63 8.80
C ALA A 140 -3.63 -5.09 9.99
N GLY A 141 -4.64 -4.28 10.34
CA GLY A 141 -5.62 -4.62 11.39
C GLY A 141 -5.47 -3.83 12.69
N GLU A 142 -4.51 -2.92 12.78
CA GLU A 142 -4.35 -1.99 13.91
C GLU A 142 -4.63 -0.53 13.49
N THR A 143 -4.95 0.33 14.47
CA THR A 143 -4.99 1.79 14.27
C THR A 143 -3.59 2.40 14.35
N VAL A 144 -3.43 3.64 13.89
CA VAL A 144 -2.15 4.37 14.01
C VAL A 144 -1.76 4.63 15.47
N GLU A 145 -2.75 4.81 16.36
CA GLU A 145 -2.56 4.95 17.80
C GLU A 145 -2.09 3.64 18.45
N GLU A 146 -2.65 2.50 18.03
CA GLU A 146 -2.22 1.19 18.48
C GLU A 146 -0.78 0.90 18.03
N ALA A 147 -0.49 1.18 16.75
CA ALA A 147 0.83 1.01 16.16
C ALA A 147 1.89 1.80 16.92
N VAL A 148 1.66 3.10 17.19
CA VAL A 148 2.70 3.93 17.82
C VAL A 148 2.98 3.49 19.27
N VAL A 149 1.96 3.03 20.00
CA VAL A 149 2.12 2.48 21.35
C VAL A 149 2.87 1.14 21.31
N ARG A 150 2.58 0.29 20.32
CA ARG A 150 3.28 -0.99 20.09
C ARG A 150 4.76 -0.76 19.78
N GLU A 151 5.06 0.07 18.78
CA GLU A 151 6.43 0.38 18.34
C GLU A 151 7.29 0.92 19.50
N VAL A 152 6.78 1.92 20.24
CA VAL A 152 7.51 2.47 21.39
C VAL A 152 7.79 1.41 22.45
N ARG A 153 6.81 0.53 22.72
CA ARG A 153 6.99 -0.54 23.70
C ARG A 153 8.02 -1.56 23.25
N GLU A 154 8.04 -1.92 21.97
CA GLU A 154 8.98 -2.89 21.41
C GLU A 154 10.42 -2.35 21.41
N GLU A 155 10.62 -1.12 20.92
CA GLU A 155 11.94 -0.51 20.77
C GLU A 155 12.54 -0.04 22.10
N THR A 156 11.71 0.42 23.04
CA THR A 156 12.21 1.12 24.24
C THR A 156 11.86 0.41 25.55
N GLY A 157 10.88 -0.51 25.53
CA GLY A 157 10.34 -1.14 26.75
C GLY A 157 9.42 -0.25 27.59
N LEU A 158 9.18 1.00 27.18
CA LEU A 158 8.27 1.89 27.88
C LEU A 158 6.80 1.59 27.53
N ARG A 159 5.92 1.78 28.51
CA ARG A 159 4.48 1.84 28.29
C ARG A 159 4.08 3.30 28.18
N THR A 160 3.25 3.60 27.20
CA THR A 160 2.83 4.97 26.88
C THR A 160 1.31 5.06 26.72
N ARG A 161 0.80 6.30 26.74
CA ARG A 161 -0.55 6.66 26.30
C ARG A 161 -0.45 7.79 25.27
N VAL A 162 -1.36 7.80 24.30
CA VAL A 162 -1.44 8.90 23.33
C VAL A 162 -1.95 10.16 24.01
N ALA A 163 -1.18 11.25 23.90
CA ALA A 163 -1.58 12.57 24.38
C ALA A 163 -2.20 13.42 23.26
N GLY A 164 -1.72 13.24 22.03
CA GLY A 164 -2.29 13.89 20.84
C GLY A 164 -1.53 13.58 19.56
N LEU A 165 -2.14 13.93 18.43
CA LEU A 165 -1.47 13.92 17.13
C LEU A 165 -0.68 15.23 16.98
N LEU A 166 0.63 15.13 16.74
CA LEU A 166 1.46 16.29 16.39
C LEU A 166 1.21 16.72 14.94
N GLY A 167 1.23 15.76 14.01
CA GLY A 167 1.04 16.04 12.60
C GLY A 167 1.21 14.82 11.70
N VAL A 168 0.99 15.03 10.40
CA VAL A 168 1.19 14.03 9.34
C VAL A 168 2.25 14.53 8.38
N TYR A 169 3.32 13.74 8.22
CA TYR A 169 4.49 14.07 7.40
C TYR A 169 4.51 13.18 6.17
N SER A 170 4.31 13.76 5.00
CA SER A 170 3.96 13.03 3.77
C SER A 170 4.78 13.41 2.54
N ASP A 171 5.92 14.09 2.72
CA ASP A 171 6.83 14.42 1.62
C ASP A 171 7.30 13.12 0.93
N PRO A 172 7.11 12.96 -0.39
CA PRO A 172 7.53 11.76 -1.11
C PRO A 172 9.00 11.37 -0.93
N GLU A 173 9.87 12.34 -0.64
CA GLU A 173 11.31 12.15 -0.52
C GLU A 173 11.79 12.03 0.94
N ARG A 174 10.88 12.04 1.93
CA ARG A 174 11.26 11.98 3.36
C ARG A 174 12.01 10.70 3.75
N ASP A 175 11.77 9.62 3.01
CA ASP A 175 12.41 8.32 3.23
C ASP A 175 13.03 7.82 1.92
N PRO A 176 14.35 7.56 1.89
CA PRO A 176 15.03 7.11 0.67
C PRO A 176 14.60 5.71 0.22
N ARG A 177 13.84 4.96 1.03
CA ARG A 177 13.27 3.66 0.66
C ARG A 177 12.07 3.79 -0.27
N GLY A 178 11.45 4.98 -0.34
CA GLY A 178 10.27 5.27 -1.15
C GLY A 178 9.25 6.10 -0.38
N HIS A 179 8.14 6.43 -1.03
CA HIS A 179 7.11 7.31 -0.47
C HIS A 179 6.50 6.70 0.80
N THR A 180 6.80 7.33 1.95
CA THR A 180 6.18 7.03 3.24
C THR A 180 5.35 8.21 3.72
N VAL A 181 4.32 7.93 4.51
CA VAL A 181 3.55 8.93 5.26
C VAL A 181 3.63 8.56 6.72
N SER A 182 4.16 9.45 7.56
CA SER A 182 4.23 9.22 9.02
C SER A 182 3.19 10.04 9.77
N ALA A 183 2.36 9.38 10.56
CA ALA A 183 1.53 10.03 11.56
C ALA A 183 2.32 10.12 12.88
N VAL A 184 2.67 11.33 13.29
CA VAL A 184 3.53 11.55 14.46
C VAL A 184 2.68 11.92 15.66
N PHE A 185 2.83 11.18 16.75
CA PHE A 185 2.09 11.38 17.99
C PHE A 185 2.97 11.92 19.12
N VAL A 186 2.38 12.76 19.96
CA VAL A 186 2.93 13.06 21.28
C VAL A 186 2.41 12.00 22.24
N LEU A 187 3.32 11.33 22.94
CA LEU A 187 2.98 10.29 23.90
C LEU A 187 3.50 10.64 25.29
N GLU A 188 2.74 10.20 26.30
CA GLU A 188 3.17 10.25 27.69
C GLU A 188 3.53 8.86 28.17
N ALA A 189 4.71 8.71 28.77
CA ALA A 189 5.15 7.43 29.28
C ALA A 189 4.57 7.16 30.69
N THR A 190 3.73 6.13 30.77
CA THR A 190 2.93 5.72 31.93
C THR A 190 3.59 4.63 32.77
N GLY A 191 4.71 4.06 32.30
CA GLY A 191 5.51 3.09 33.04
C GLY A 191 6.47 2.32 32.15
N GLY A 192 6.92 1.16 32.62
CA GLY A 192 7.95 0.36 31.95
C GLY A 192 9.36 0.74 32.38
N ARG A 193 10.35 -0.08 32.03
CA ARG A 193 11.78 0.18 32.25
C ARG A 193 12.42 0.39 30.89
N LEU A 194 13.12 1.51 30.74
CA LEU A 194 13.84 1.82 29.52
C LEU A 194 14.88 0.72 29.26
N ARG A 195 14.78 0.09 28.09
CA ARG A 195 15.76 -0.89 27.60
C ARG A 195 16.93 -0.12 26.99
N GLY A 196 18.11 -0.28 27.58
CA GLY A 196 19.35 0.35 27.08
C GLY A 196 20.03 1.32 28.04
N GLY A 197 19.47 1.66 29.20
CA GLY A 197 20.04 2.70 30.08
C GLY A 197 21.50 2.50 30.56
N ASP A 198 22.05 1.29 30.45
CA ASP A 198 23.37 0.94 30.99
C ASP A 198 24.27 0.36 29.88
N ASP A 199 25.35 1.10 29.58
CA ASP A 199 26.54 0.78 28.77
C ASP A 199 26.44 0.55 27.25
N ALA A 200 25.26 0.42 26.64
CA ALA A 200 25.10 0.38 25.18
C ALA A 200 23.68 0.75 24.70
N ALA A 201 23.18 1.94 25.07
CA ALA A 201 21.78 2.29 24.90
C ALA A 201 21.28 2.31 23.44
N GLU A 202 20.41 1.37 23.10
CA GLU A 202 19.57 1.42 21.89
C GLU A 202 18.46 2.48 22.01
N ALA A 203 18.06 2.86 23.24
CA ALA A 203 17.12 3.93 23.51
C ALA A 203 17.55 4.77 24.73
N ALA A 204 17.54 6.10 24.62
CA ALA A 204 17.92 7.01 25.70
C ALA A 204 17.19 8.36 25.61
N PHE A 205 17.11 9.06 26.74
CA PHE A 205 16.62 10.43 26.80
C PHE A 205 17.78 11.41 26.54
N PHE A 206 17.60 12.31 25.57
CA PHE A 206 18.58 13.33 25.18
C PHE A 206 18.04 14.72 25.48
N ASP A 207 18.87 15.58 26.06
CA ASP A 207 18.54 16.99 26.29
C ASP A 207 18.07 17.63 24.98
N ILE A 208 16.87 18.21 24.99
CA ILE A 208 16.24 18.82 23.82
C ILE A 208 17.02 20.04 23.31
N GLY A 209 17.83 20.68 24.15
CA GLY A 209 18.73 21.77 23.76
C GLY A 209 20.01 21.27 23.09
N LYS A 210 20.28 19.97 23.10
CA LYS A 210 21.54 19.37 22.61
C LYS A 210 21.31 17.99 21.99
N LEU A 211 20.37 17.90 21.05
CA LEU A 211 20.07 16.66 20.35
C LEU A 211 21.21 16.26 19.40
N PRO A 212 21.46 14.95 19.22
CA PRO A 212 22.33 14.45 18.16
C PRO A 212 21.66 14.64 16.79
N PRO A 213 22.41 14.50 15.67
CA PRO A 213 21.80 14.44 14.34
C PRO A 213 20.77 13.32 14.24
N LEU A 214 19.60 13.65 13.69
CA LEU A 214 18.49 12.71 13.58
C LEU A 214 18.38 12.13 12.17
N ALA A 215 17.86 10.91 12.07
CA ALA A 215 17.56 10.26 10.81
C ALA A 215 16.31 10.85 10.14
N PHE A 216 16.19 10.66 8.82
CA PHE A 216 15.04 11.11 8.03
C PHE A 216 14.79 12.62 8.15
N ASP A 217 13.52 13.01 8.29
CA ASP A 217 13.05 14.37 8.53
C ASP A 217 12.76 14.65 10.02
N HIS A 218 13.30 13.85 10.94
CA HIS A 218 12.97 13.96 12.37
C HIS A 218 13.39 15.29 13.01
N ASP A 219 14.42 15.96 12.48
CA ASP A 219 14.77 17.33 12.91
C ASP A 219 13.60 18.32 12.67
N ARG A 220 12.88 18.15 11.56
CA ARG A 220 11.67 18.94 11.25
C ARG A 220 10.55 18.61 12.22
N VAL A 221 10.33 17.32 12.50
CA VAL A 221 9.31 16.85 13.45
C VAL A 221 9.54 17.45 14.83
N VAL A 222 10.78 17.37 15.34
CA VAL A 222 11.15 17.95 16.64
C VAL A 222 10.97 19.47 16.64
N THR A 223 11.35 20.15 15.56
CA THR A 223 11.17 21.60 15.42
C THR A 223 9.69 21.99 15.53
N ASP A 224 8.80 21.25 14.88
CA ASP A 224 7.36 21.50 14.91
C ASP A 224 6.77 21.22 16.29
N TYR A 225 7.23 20.16 16.97
CA TYR A 225 6.86 19.88 18.36
C TYR A 225 7.23 21.03 19.30
N LEU A 226 8.48 21.51 19.22
CA LEU A 226 8.96 22.63 20.04
C LEU A 226 8.10 23.89 19.88
N LYS A 227 7.69 24.21 18.64
CA LYS A 227 6.85 25.37 18.35
C LYS A 227 5.42 25.27 18.88
N THR A 228 4.91 24.05 19.07
CA THR A 228 3.49 23.82 19.40
C THR A 228 3.27 23.45 20.86
N HIS A 229 4.28 22.89 21.53
CA HIS A 229 4.16 22.36 22.90
C HIS A 229 5.06 23.07 23.92
N ARG A 230 5.95 23.97 23.46
CA ARG A 230 6.87 24.74 24.33
C ARG A 230 6.91 26.24 23.99
N ALA A 231 5.95 26.74 23.19
CA ALA A 231 5.81 28.15 22.84
C ALA A 231 5.03 28.97 23.88
#